data_AF-A0A2R6J6Y7-F1
#
_entry.id   AF-A0A2R6J6Y7-F1
#
_cell.length_a   1.000
_cell.length_b   1.000
_cell.length_c   1.000
_cell.angle_alpha   90.00
_cell.angle_beta   90.00
_cell.angle_gamma   90.00
#
_symmetry.space_group_name_H-M   'P 1'
#
loop_
_entity.id
_entity.type
_entity.pdbx_description
1 polymer ?
#
loop_
_entity_poly.entity_id
_entity_poly.type
_entity_poly.pdbx_seq_one_letter_code
_entity_poly.pdbx_strand_id
1 'polypeptide(L)' 'MVEGGDDGEDEREADGDGKTPRERARRLATRLRFLRMRERTANFEDREAIRREIRRAEEELTRLADAGGFEVDVDVRRER' A
#
# COMPACT_ATOMS: atom_id res chain seq x y z
N MET A 1 10.12 -21.71 -38.35
CA MET A 1 10.42 -20.27 -38.43
C MET A 1 9.11 -19.53 -38.26
N VAL A 2 8.87 -19.02 -37.05
CA VAL A 2 7.90 -17.95 -36.79
C VAL A 2 8.73 -16.89 -36.09
N GLU A 3 8.91 -15.80 -36.82
CA GLU A 3 9.44 -14.52 -36.36
C GLU A 3 8.24 -13.69 -35.88
N GLY A 4 8.45 -12.89 -34.85
CA GLY A 4 7.46 -12.00 -34.26
C GLY A 4 7.51 -12.14 -32.73
N GLY A 5 7.81 -11.12 -31.96
CA GLY A 5 8.19 -9.75 -32.25
C GLY A 5 8.72 -9.18 -30.94
N ASP A 6 9.60 -8.20 -31.08
CA ASP A 6 10.08 -7.31 -30.03
C ASP A 6 8.90 -6.72 -29.24
N ASP A 7 8.70 -7.17 -27.99
CA ASP A 7 8.03 -6.38 -26.97
C ASP A 7 9.11 -6.06 -25.94
N GLY A 8 9.79 -4.93 -26.20
CA GLY A 8 10.82 -4.40 -25.34
C GLY A 8 10.32 -4.25 -23.91
N GLU A 9 10.90 -5.03 -23.00
CA GLU A 9 10.92 -4.73 -21.57
C GLU A 9 11.86 -3.53 -21.33
N ASP A 10 11.55 -2.38 -21.93
CA ASP A 10 12.14 -1.10 -21.56
C ASP A 10 11.14 -0.34 -20.70
N GLU A 11 11.12 -0.68 -19.42
CA GLU A 11 10.89 0.33 -18.39
C GLU A 11 11.88 0.09 -17.27
N ARG A 12 13.05 0.69 -17.47
CA ARG A 12 14.02 0.98 -16.41
C ARG A 12 13.27 1.55 -15.21
N GLU A 13 13.08 0.77 -14.15
CA GLU A 13 12.61 1.30 -12.87
C GLU A 13 13.72 2.17 -12.30
N ALA A 14 13.60 3.45 -12.64
CA ALA A 14 14.44 4.54 -12.25
C ALA A 14 14.74 4.48 -10.74
N ASP A 15 16.03 4.59 -10.42
CA ASP A 15 16.55 5.10 -9.15
C ASP A 15 15.98 6.50 -8.86
N GLY A 16 14.70 6.52 -8.48
CA GLY A 16 13.87 7.71 -8.36
C GLY A 16 12.91 7.57 -7.20
N ASP A 17 13.44 7.35 -6.01
CA ASP A 17 12.86 7.78 -4.73
C ASP A 17 11.31 7.74 -4.65
N GLY A 18 10.68 6.59 -4.89
CA GLY A 18 9.23 6.38 -4.67
C GLY A 18 8.34 7.59 -5.03
N LYS A 19 8.50 8.13 -6.25
CA LYS A 19 8.02 9.46 -6.64
C LYS A 19 6.53 9.55 -6.90
N THR A 20 5.85 8.44 -7.23
CA THR A 20 4.41 8.49 -7.52
C THR A 20 3.56 8.19 -6.27
N PRO A 21 2.42 8.89 -6.08
CA PRO A 21 1.47 8.56 -5.01
C PRO A 21 1.03 7.09 -5.06
N ARG A 22 0.98 6.49 -6.26
CA ARG A 22 0.62 5.09 -6.52
C ARG A 22 1.65 4.09 -5.99
N GLU A 23 2.94 4.34 -6.19
CA GLU A 23 3.99 3.48 -5.62
C GLU A 23 4.04 3.56 -4.09
N ARG A 24 3.87 4.77 -3.54
CA ARG A 24 3.77 4.97 -2.09
C ARG A 24 2.58 4.21 -1.52
N ALA A 25 1.42 4.29 -2.18
CA ALA A 25 0.23 3.53 -1.82
C ALA A 25 0.48 2.01 -1.88
N ARG A 26 1.19 1.50 -2.89
CA ARG A 26 1.54 0.07 -3.01
C ARG A 26 2.43 -0.41 -1.86
N ARG A 27 3.43 0.37 -1.47
CA ARG A 27 4.28 0.06 -0.30
C ARG A 27 3.47 0.07 1.00
N LEU A 28 2.60 1.06 1.15
CA LEU A 28 1.74 1.21 2.31
C LEU A 28 0.72 0.08 2.44
N ALA A 29 0.13 -0.36 1.34
CA ALA A 29 -0.76 -1.53 1.29
C ALA A 29 -0.05 -2.82 1.72
N THR A 30 1.21 -3.01 1.26
CA THR A 30 2.04 -4.13 1.73
C THR A 30 2.30 -4.06 3.24
N ARG A 31 2.62 -2.87 3.75
CA ARG A 31 2.81 -2.64 5.19
C ARG A 31 1.54 -2.93 5.98
N LEU A 32 0.37 -2.50 5.50
CA LEU A 32 -0.93 -2.77 6.13
C LEU A 32 -1.19 -4.28 6.23
N ARG A 33 -0.87 -5.06 5.19
CA ARG A 33 -1.00 -6.52 5.23
C ARG A 33 -0.13 -7.13 6.34
N PHE A 34 1.11 -6.66 6.48
CA PHE A 34 2.01 -7.11 7.54
C PHE A 34 1.51 -6.71 8.94
N LEU A 35 1.06 -5.47 9.12
CA LEU A 35 0.50 -5.00 10.39
C LEU A 35 -0.75 -5.80 10.79
N ARG A 36 -1.67 -6.06 9.85
CA ARG A 36 -2.85 -6.90 10.09
C ARG A 36 -2.48 -8.34 10.46
N MET A 37 -1.43 -8.90 9.85
CA MET A 37 -0.92 -10.22 10.24
C MET A 37 -0.34 -10.20 11.66
N ARG A 38 0.44 -9.16 11.98
CA ARG A 38 1.05 -8.96 13.30
C ARG A 38 0.00 -8.71 14.38
N GLU A 39 -1.09 -8.00 14.08
CA GLU A 39 -2.23 -7.78 14.99
C GLU A 39 -2.90 -9.12 15.42
N ARG A 40 -2.91 -10.11 14.53
CA ARG A 40 -3.50 -11.43 14.81
C ARG A 40 -2.65 -12.24 15.79
N THR A 41 -1.33 -12.05 15.79
CA THR A 41 -0.38 -12.82 16.61
C THR A 41 0.15 -12.05 17.81
N ALA A 42 -0.10 -10.74 17.89
CA ALA A 42 0.35 -9.87 18.98
C ALA A 42 -0.48 -10.03 20.26
N ASN A 43 0.17 -9.78 21.40
CA ASN A 43 -0.47 -9.70 22.72
C ASN A 43 -1.37 -8.46 22.83
N PHE A 44 -2.27 -8.43 23.82
CA PHE A 44 -3.29 -7.39 23.96
C PHE A 44 -2.72 -5.96 23.96
N GLU A 45 -1.61 -5.73 24.67
CA GLU A 45 -0.95 -4.42 24.79
C GLU A 45 -0.35 -3.96 23.45
N ASP A 46 0.34 -4.86 22.74
CA ASP A 46 0.87 -4.61 21.39
C ASP A 46 -0.24 -4.43 20.35
N ARG A 47 -1.38 -5.09 20.54
CA ARG A 47 -2.50 -5.07 19.60
C ARG A 47 -3.07 -3.66 19.44
N GLU A 48 -3.17 -2.90 20.51
CA GLU A 48 -3.70 -1.54 20.44
C GLU A 48 -2.73 -0.60 19.72
N ALA A 49 -1.42 -0.75 19.94
CA ALA A 49 -0.40 -0.01 19.20
C ALA A 49 -0.45 -0.34 17.70
N ILE A 50 -0.55 -1.63 17.35
CA ILE A 50 -0.66 -2.09 15.96
C ILE A 50 -1.95 -1.56 15.32
N ARG A 51 -3.09 -1.55 16.02
CA ARG A 51 -4.34 -0.94 15.52
C ARG A 51 -4.23 0.56 15.27
N ARG A 52 -3.48 1.28 16.10
CA ARG A 52 -3.20 2.71 15.86
C ARG A 52 -2.32 2.90 14.62
N GLU A 53 -1.32 2.04 14.43
CA GLU A 53 -0.49 2.06 13.20
C GLU A 53 -1.30 1.70 11.95
N ILE A 54 -2.16 0.69 12.01
CA ILE A 54 -3.06 0.31 10.90
C ILE A 54 -3.93 1.51 10.51
N ARG A 55 -4.58 2.17 11.48
CA ARG A 55 -5.42 3.35 11.21
C ARG A 55 -4.65 4.47 10.52
N ARG A 56 -3.45 4.81 11.03
CA ARG A 56 -2.61 5.84 10.41
C ARG A 56 -2.22 5.47 8.97
N ALA A 57 -1.89 4.21 8.73
CA ALA A 57 -1.54 3.74 7.40
C ALA A 57 -2.76 3.69 6.45
N GLU A 58 -3.97 3.41 6.96
CA GLU A 58 -5.20 3.52 6.16
C GLU A 58 -5.50 4.97 5.78
N GLU A 59 -5.39 5.91 6.73
CA GLU A 59 -5.57 7.34 6.47
C GLU A 59 -4.56 7.88 5.44
N GLU A 60 -3.29 7.50 5.56
CA GLU A 60 -2.25 7.88 4.60
C GLU A 60 -2.51 7.26 3.23
N LEU A 61 -3.03 6.03 3.17
CA LEU A 61 -3.40 5.36 1.92
C LEU A 61 -4.54 6.10 1.22
N THR A 62 -5.57 6.52 1.96
CA THR A 62 -6.65 7.36 1.44
C THR A 62 -6.15 8.70 0.91
N ARG A 63 -5.21 9.36 1.62
CA ARG A 63 -4.63 10.63 1.14
C ARG A 63 -3.83 10.46 -0.14
N LEU A 64 -3.07 9.37 -0.25
CA LEU A 64 -2.31 9.06 -1.46
C LEU A 64 -3.23 8.73 -2.65
N ALA A 65 -4.35 8.05 -2.38
CA ALA A 65 -5.38 7.74 -3.34
C ALA A 65 -6.07 8.99 -3.89
N ASP A 66 -6.47 9.91 -2.99
CA ASP A 66 -7.03 11.21 -3.35
C ASP A 66 -6.03 12.06 -4.17
N ALA A 67 -4.79 12.18 -3.69
CA ALA A 67 -3.74 12.93 -4.37
C ALA A 67 -3.33 12.32 -5.73
N GLY A 68 -3.48 11.01 -5.89
CA GLY A 68 -3.13 10.29 -7.11
C GLY A 68 -4.30 10.02 -8.05
N GLY A 69 -5.53 10.38 -7.67
CA GLY A 69 -6.73 10.11 -8.46
C GLY A 69 -7.00 8.62 -8.70
N PHE A 70 -6.69 7.76 -7.74
CA PHE A 70 -6.96 6.31 -7.82
C PHE A 70 -7.75 5.84 -6.60
N GLU A 71 -8.46 4.73 -6.74
CA GLU A 71 -9.25 4.15 -5.65
C GLU A 71 -8.42 3.12 -4.86
N VAL A 72 -8.61 3.09 -3.53
CA VAL A 72 -7.97 2.13 -2.64
C VAL A 72 -9.01 1.50 -1.73
N ASP A 73 -8.94 0.18 -1.58
CA ASP A 73 -9.79 -0.57 -0.66
C ASP A 73 -9.18 -0.49 0.76
N VAL A 74 -9.68 0.46 1.54
CA VAL A 74 -9.34 0.65 2.95
C VAL A 74 -10.58 0.42 3.80
N ASP A 75 -10.45 -0.40 4.84
CA ASP A 75 -11.53 -0.65 5.82
C ASP A 75 -11.54 0.53 6.80
N VAL A 76 -11.79 1.75 6.29
CA VAL A 76 -12.00 2.92 7.14
C VAL A 76 -13.38 2.73 7.75
N ARG A 77 -13.44 1.99 8.85
CA ARG A 77 -14.69 1.84 9.61
C ARG A 77 -15.13 3.22 10.04
N ARG A 78 -16.01 3.80 9.23
CA ARG A 78 -16.83 4.95 9.57
C ARG A 78 -17.87 4.42 10.55
N GLU A 79 -17.43 4.23 11.80
CA GLU A 79 -18.31 3.94 12.92
C GLU A 79 -19.30 5.10 12.97
N ARG A 80 -20.58 4.78 12.76
CA ARG A 80 -21.70 5.72 12.67
C ARG A 80 -22.48 5.68 13.97
#